data_AF-A0A497RJP1-F1
#
_entry.id   AF-A0A497RJP1-F1
#
_cell.length_a   1.000
_cell.length_b   1.000
_cell.length_c   1.000
_cell.angle_alpha   90.00
_cell.angle_beta   90.00
_cell.angle_gamma   90.00
#
_symmetry.space_group_name_H-M   'P 1'
#
loop_
_entity.id
_entity.type
_entity.pdbx_description
1 polymer ?
#
loop_
_entity_poly.entity_id
_entity_poly.type
_entity_poly.pdbx_seq_one_letter_code
_entity_poly.pdbx_strand_id
1 'polypeptide(L)'
;MPKDFDPSKGTVKGAKATCPVCGMIDANRVRRLFQEDKTGQRMVAVVLHHPKEKGKFIGLQMRRILEVYRQAEECLQKKVEELRKKWGIETIPDESLPPRGTLGFGIQPYGMKKWGNLFNSRQKLALITFVVR
;
A
#
# COMPACT_ATOMS: atom_id res chain seq x y z
N MET A 1 -11.95 5.33 -21.62
CA MET A 1 -11.13 4.13 -21.84
C MET A 1 -10.90 3.96 -23.34
N PRO A 2 -9.77 3.42 -23.78
CA PRO A 2 -9.57 3.04 -25.19
C PRO A 2 -10.69 2.08 -25.64
N LYS A 3 -11.11 2.18 -26.90
CA LYS A 3 -12.23 1.38 -27.43
C LYS A 3 -11.97 -0.14 -27.34
N ASP A 4 -10.71 -0.55 -27.47
CA ASP A 4 -10.32 -1.97 -27.48
C ASP A 4 -9.87 -2.49 -26.10
N PHE A 5 -10.10 -1.72 -25.02
CA PHE A 5 -9.74 -2.17 -23.68
C PHE A 5 -10.74 -3.21 -23.14
N ASP A 6 -10.28 -4.44 -23.02
CA ASP A 6 -11.02 -5.54 -22.41
C ASP A 6 -10.62 -5.70 -20.92
N PRO A 7 -11.51 -5.33 -19.96
CA PRO A 7 -11.20 -5.42 -18.54
C PRO A 7 -11.00 -6.85 -18.05
N SER A 8 -11.54 -7.86 -18.73
CA SER A 8 -11.42 -9.28 -18.33
C SER A 8 -9.98 -9.79 -18.42
N LYS A 9 -9.16 -9.17 -19.27
CA LYS A 9 -7.74 -9.51 -19.44
C LYS A 9 -6.84 -8.92 -18.35
N GLY A 10 -7.30 -7.86 -17.68
CA GLY A 10 -6.51 -7.08 -16.74
C GLY A 10 -5.35 -6.30 -17.39
N THR A 11 -4.65 -5.50 -16.59
CA THR A 11 -3.51 -4.68 -17.04
C THR A 11 -2.16 -5.19 -16.55
N VAL A 12 -2.13 -6.26 -15.74
CA VAL A 12 -0.90 -6.80 -15.15
C VAL A 12 -0.86 -8.31 -15.28
N LYS A 13 0.25 -8.85 -15.79
CA LYS A 13 0.50 -10.31 -15.87
C LYS A 13 1.99 -10.59 -15.76
N GLY A 14 2.39 -11.47 -14.84
CA GLY A 14 3.79 -11.90 -14.69
C GLY A 14 4.76 -10.73 -14.48
N ALA A 15 4.40 -9.76 -13.63
CA ALA A 15 5.13 -8.52 -13.37
C ALA A 15 5.25 -7.55 -14.56
N LYS A 16 4.67 -7.85 -15.73
CA LYS A 16 4.52 -6.88 -16.83
C LYS A 16 3.27 -6.05 -16.60
N ALA A 17 3.33 -4.76 -16.89
CA ALA A 17 2.20 -3.85 -16.77
C ALA A 17 1.88 -3.21 -18.14
N THR A 18 0.61 -3.19 -18.50
CA THR A 18 0.13 -2.59 -19.74
C THR A 18 -0.73 -1.39 -19.44
N CYS A 19 -0.26 -0.22 -19.86
CA CYS A 19 -1.00 1.02 -19.89
C CYS A 19 -1.93 1.00 -21.11
N PRO A 20 -3.25 1.08 -20.94
CA PRO A 20 -4.18 1.08 -22.07
C PRO A 20 -3.97 2.24 -23.05
N VAL A 21 -3.27 3.31 -22.64
CA VAL A 21 -3.01 4.51 -23.44
C VAL A 21 -1.61 4.52 -24.05
N CYS A 22 -0.62 4.01 -23.33
CA CYS A 22 0.80 4.24 -23.61
C CYS A 22 1.63 2.97 -23.88
N GLY A 23 1.02 1.78 -23.77
CA GLY A 23 1.66 0.52 -24.10
C GLY A 23 2.17 -0.28 -22.89
N MET A 24 2.95 -1.34 -23.17
CA MET A 24 3.42 -2.28 -22.16
C MET A 24 4.83 -1.93 -21.66
N ILE A 25 5.06 -2.11 -20.35
CA ILE A 25 6.38 -2.16 -19.74
C ILE A 25 6.67 -3.57 -19.20
N ASP A 26 7.90 -4.03 -19.37
CA ASP A 26 8.33 -5.35 -18.92
C ASP A 26 8.58 -5.41 -17.41
N ALA A 27 8.80 -6.63 -16.91
CA ALA A 27 9.01 -6.90 -15.50
C ALA A 27 10.26 -6.24 -14.91
N ASN A 28 11.34 -6.08 -15.69
CA ASN A 28 12.58 -5.46 -15.21
C ASN A 28 12.37 -3.96 -15.06
N ARG A 29 11.70 -3.32 -16.02
CA ARG A 29 11.35 -1.90 -15.95
C ARG A 29 10.39 -1.62 -14.79
N VAL A 30 9.37 -2.45 -14.58
CA VAL A 30 8.47 -2.32 -13.42
C VAL A 30 9.27 -2.37 -12.12
N ARG A 31 10.06 -3.42 -11.90
CA ARG A 31 10.87 -3.57 -10.67
C ARG A 31 11.82 -2.40 -10.45
N ARG A 32 12.49 -1.93 -11.51
CA ARG A 32 13.37 -0.76 -11.46
C ARG A 32 12.62 0.50 -11.02
N LEU A 33 11.43 0.76 -11.57
CA LEU A 33 10.64 1.94 -11.18
C LEU A 33 10.23 1.88 -9.70
N PHE A 34 9.88 0.71 -9.19
CA PHE A 34 9.60 0.52 -7.75
C PHE A 34 10.83 0.78 -6.89
N GLN A 35 12.01 0.26 -7.28
CA GLN A 35 13.26 0.46 -6.56
C GLN A 35 13.78 1.91 -6.60
N GLU A 36 13.45 2.66 -7.65
CA GLU A 36 13.80 4.08 -7.80
C GLU A 36 12.75 5.03 -7.17
N ASP A 37 11.78 4.51 -6.41
CA ASP A 37 10.67 5.26 -5.82
C ASP A 37 9.87 6.10 -6.84
N LYS A 38 9.85 5.67 -8.11
CA LYS A 38 9.07 6.28 -9.20
C LYS A 38 7.67 5.68 -9.34
N THR A 39 7.17 5.09 -8.26
CA THR A 39 5.85 4.48 -8.19
C THR A 39 5.07 5.09 -7.05
N GLY A 40 3.74 4.98 -7.11
CA GLY A 40 2.88 5.56 -6.10
C GLY A 40 1.53 4.89 -6.06
N GLN A 41 0.72 5.33 -5.11
CA GLN A 41 -0.65 4.92 -4.93
C GLN A 41 -1.59 6.08 -5.23
N ARG A 42 -2.77 5.76 -5.77
CA ARG A 42 -3.84 6.74 -5.99
C ARG A 42 -5.15 6.15 -5.48
N MET A 43 -5.89 6.92 -4.71
CA MET A 43 -7.23 6.53 -4.29
C MET A 43 -8.19 6.61 -5.48
N VAL A 44 -8.82 5.48 -5.81
CA VAL A 44 -9.73 5.36 -6.97
C VAL A 44 -11.19 5.34 -6.53
N ALA A 45 -11.49 4.68 -5.41
CA ALA A 45 -12.84 4.58 -4.85
C ALA A 45 -12.78 4.40 -3.33
N VAL A 46 -13.83 4.85 -2.64
CA VAL A 46 -14.02 4.63 -1.20
C VAL A 46 -15.32 3.89 -0.98
N VAL A 47 -15.25 2.74 -0.33
CA VAL A 47 -16.43 1.94 0.03
C VAL A 47 -16.78 2.23 1.49
N LEU A 48 -17.98 2.75 1.69
CA LEU A 48 -18.56 3.09 2.99
C LEU A 48 -19.66 2.09 3.35
N HIS A 49 -19.81 1.86 4.65
CA HIS A 49 -20.90 1.08 5.22
C HIS A 49 -21.88 2.05 5.91
N HIS A 50 -23.18 1.89 5.65
CA HIS A 50 -24.20 2.68 6.31
C HIS A 50 -24.91 1.84 7.38
N PRO A 51 -24.95 2.26 8.66
CA PRO A 51 -25.48 1.42 9.75
C PRO A 51 -26.94 1.00 9.58
N LYS A 52 -27.74 1.77 8.84
CA LYS A 52 -29.18 1.55 8.65
C LYS A 52 -29.55 1.01 7.27
N GLU A 53 -28.60 0.89 6.36
CA GLU A 53 -28.88 0.49 4.98
C GLU A 53 -27.97 -0.67 4.56
N LYS A 54 -28.56 -1.68 3.91
CA LYS A 54 -27.80 -2.81 3.39
C LYS A 54 -27.13 -2.41 2.08
N GLY A 55 -25.82 -2.64 1.97
CA GLY A 55 -25.08 -2.44 0.73
C GLY A 55 -23.68 -1.85 0.92
N LYS A 56 -22.98 -1.66 -0.20
CA LYS A 56 -21.68 -0.98 -0.28
C LYS A 56 -21.89 0.38 -0.93
N PHE A 57 -21.63 1.46 -0.21
CA PHE A 57 -21.79 2.82 -0.72
C PHE A 57 -20.45 3.30 -1.27
N ILE A 58 -20.38 3.56 -2.57
CA ILE A 58 -19.16 4.10 -3.18
C ILE A 58 -19.25 5.63 -3.09
N GLY A 59 -18.55 6.21 -2.12
CA GLY A 59 -18.64 7.64 -1.82
C GLY A 59 -17.75 8.51 -2.71
N LEU A 60 -18.25 9.70 -3.07
CA LEU A 60 -17.51 10.75 -3.82
C LEU A 60 -16.70 11.70 -2.93
N GLN A 61 -16.74 11.53 -1.60
CA GLN A 61 -16.08 12.41 -0.61
C GLN A 61 -14.56 12.17 -0.52
N MET A 62 -13.92 11.98 -1.67
CA MET A 62 -12.50 11.65 -1.82
C MET A 62 -11.60 12.61 -1.03
N ARG A 63 -11.89 13.92 -1.07
CA ARG A 63 -11.10 14.93 -0.36
C ARG A 63 -11.07 14.69 1.16
N ARG A 64 -12.24 14.44 1.77
CA ARG A 64 -12.34 14.15 3.20
C ARG A 64 -11.59 12.88 3.58
N ILE A 65 -11.66 11.85 2.73
CA ILE A 65 -11.01 10.57 3.00
C ILE A 65 -9.49 10.65 2.83
N LEU A 66 -9.01 11.44 1.86
CA LEU A 66 -7.58 11.75 1.72
C LEU A 66 -7.04 12.49 2.94
N GLU A 67 -7.81 13.43 3.48
CA GLU A 67 -7.45 14.15 4.71
C GLU A 67 -7.32 13.19 5.91
N VAL A 68 -8.26 12.25 6.07
CA VAL A 68 -8.16 11.20 7.11
C VAL A 68 -6.91 10.33 6.92
N TYR A 69 -6.53 10.01 5.68
CA TYR A 69 -5.31 9.27 5.39
C TYR A 69 -4.05 10.05 5.81
N ARG A 70 -4.00 11.35 5.53
CA ARG A 70 -2.91 12.23 5.94
C ARG A 70 -2.81 12.34 7.47
N GLN A 71 -3.94 12.52 8.15
CA GLN A 71 -3.98 12.54 9.61
C GLN A 71 -3.49 11.21 10.22
N ALA A 72 -3.77 10.08 9.57
CA ALA A 72 -3.25 8.78 10.01
C ALA A 72 -1.71 8.70 9.87
N GLU A 73 -1.11 9.32 8.85
CA GLU A 73 0.34 9.41 8.71
C GLU A 73 0.98 10.24 9.83
N GLU A 74 0.41 11.42 10.12
CA GLU A 74 0.87 12.29 11.20
C GLU A 74 0.71 11.62 12.58
N CYS A 75 -0.40 10.91 12.80
CA CYS A 75 -0.63 10.15 14.03
C CYS A 75 0.35 8.97 14.17
N LEU A 76 0.63 8.25 13.08
CA LEU A 76 1.61 7.18 13.07
C LEU A 76 3.00 7.69 13.51
N GLN A 77 3.46 8.80 12.94
CA GLN A 77 4.77 9.37 13.27
C GLN A 77 4.89 9.69 14.77
N LYS A 78 3.89 10.36 15.34
CA LYS A 78 3.87 10.69 16.79
C LYS A 78 3.91 9.44 17.65
N LYS A 79 3.10 8.43 17.31
CA LYS A 79 2.97 7.20 18.11
C LYS A 79 4.20 6.30 18.01
N VAL A 80 4.85 6.25 16.84
CA VAL A 80 6.14 5.56 16.67
C VAL A 80 7.21 6.19 17.54
N GLU A 81 7.30 7.52 17.57
CA GLU A 81 8.30 8.22 18.39
C GLU A 81 8.04 8.01 19.90
N GLU A 82 6.78 8.09 20.33
CA GLU A 82 6.38 7.84 21.71
C GLU A 82 6.73 6.42 22.17
N LEU A 83 6.35 5.41 21.37
CA LEU A 83 6.52 4.01 21.74
C LEU A 83 7.96 3.55 21.63
N ARG A 84 8.73 4.07 20.65
CA ARG A 84 10.16 3.80 20.57
C ARG A 84 10.87 4.26 21.85
N LYS A 85 10.52 5.45 22.38
CA LYS A 85 11.06 5.93 23.68
C LYS A 85 10.62 5.08 24.86
N LYS A 86 9.35 4.69 24.89
CA LYS A 86 8.78 3.91 25.99
C LYS A 86 9.32 2.49 26.06
N TRP A 87 9.46 1.82 24.93
CA TRP A 87 9.85 0.41 24.85
C TRP A 87 11.36 0.21 24.68
N GLY A 88 12.09 1.24 24.24
CA GLY A 88 13.52 1.12 23.95
C GLY A 88 13.84 0.24 22.73
N ILE A 89 12.83 -0.11 21.93
CA ILE A 89 12.96 -0.92 20.72
C ILE A 89 12.20 -0.26 19.56
N GLU A 90 12.47 -0.73 18.34
CA GLU A 90 11.77 -0.22 17.17
C GLU A 90 10.27 -0.54 17.20
N THR A 91 9.42 0.47 16.99
CA THR A 91 7.96 0.27 17.01
C THR A 91 7.45 -0.40 15.74
N ILE A 92 8.07 -0.12 14.60
CA ILE A 92 7.75 -0.75 13.32
C ILE A 92 8.86 -1.74 12.97
N PRO A 93 8.56 -3.05 12.85
CA PRO A 93 9.55 -4.08 12.52
C PRO A 93 10.49 -3.67 11.40
N ASP A 94 11.78 -3.52 11.72
CA ASP A 94 12.82 -3.09 10.80
C ASP A 94 13.75 -4.25 10.39
N GLU A 95 13.44 -5.46 10.84
CA GLU A 95 14.12 -6.69 10.49
C GLU A 95 13.93 -7.01 9.01
N SER A 96 14.98 -7.59 8.43
CA SER A 96 15.01 -8.03 7.04
C SER A 96 13.92 -9.07 6.76
N LEU A 97 13.31 -8.98 5.59
CA LEU A 97 12.54 -10.08 5.04
C LEU A 97 13.46 -11.28 4.72
N PRO A 98 12.91 -12.50 4.62
CA PRO A 98 13.66 -13.65 4.16
C PRO A 98 14.39 -13.38 2.84
N PRO A 99 15.55 -14.05 2.61
CA PRO A 99 16.30 -13.90 1.38
C PRO A 99 15.45 -14.11 0.13
N ARG A 100 15.87 -13.50 -0.97
CA ARG A 100 15.21 -13.70 -2.26
C ARG A 100 15.23 -15.19 -2.62
N GLY A 101 14.08 -15.73 -3.01
CA GLY A 101 13.93 -17.15 -3.34
C GLY A 101 13.27 -17.98 -2.24
N THR A 102 13.02 -17.40 -1.06
CA THR A 102 12.12 -18.02 -0.07
C THR A 102 10.73 -18.19 -0.69
N LEU A 103 10.22 -19.43 -0.66
CA LEU A 103 8.91 -19.79 -1.19
C LEU A 103 7.82 -18.89 -0.56
N GLY A 104 6.97 -18.34 -1.41
CA GLY A 104 5.87 -17.46 -0.98
C GLY A 104 6.22 -15.98 -0.78
N PHE A 105 7.50 -15.59 -0.90
CA PHE A 105 7.93 -14.18 -0.75
C PHE A 105 8.59 -13.66 -2.04
N GLY A 106 7.81 -12.92 -2.85
CA GLY A 106 8.20 -12.41 -4.17
C GLY A 106 8.29 -10.89 -4.30
N ILE A 107 8.32 -10.17 -3.18
CA ILE A 107 8.19 -8.70 -3.12
C ILE A 107 9.53 -7.95 -3.05
N GLN A 108 10.61 -8.63 -2.67
CA GLN A 108 11.96 -8.08 -2.55
C GLN A 108 12.46 -7.44 -3.86
N PRO A 109 12.16 -7.97 -5.07
CA PRO A 109 12.51 -7.32 -6.32
C PRO A 109 11.89 -5.92 -6.52
N TYR A 110 10.91 -5.53 -5.71
CA TYR A 110 10.23 -4.23 -5.76
C TYR A 110 10.72 -3.26 -4.67
N GLY A 111 11.84 -3.54 -3.99
CA GLY A 111 12.41 -2.64 -2.98
C GLY A 111 11.87 -2.81 -1.55
N MET A 112 10.82 -3.61 -1.36
CA MET A 112 10.33 -3.98 -0.03
C MET A 112 11.26 -5.03 0.60
N LYS A 113 12.09 -4.62 1.57
CA LYS A 113 13.17 -5.44 2.15
C LYS A 113 13.01 -5.72 3.64
N LYS A 114 12.16 -4.98 4.34
CA LYS A 114 11.90 -5.12 5.77
C LYS A 114 10.44 -5.45 6.04
N TRP A 115 10.14 -6.09 7.17
CA TRP A 115 8.76 -6.40 7.58
C TRP A 115 7.86 -5.17 7.62
N GLY A 116 8.39 -4.03 8.08
CA GLY A 116 7.69 -2.75 8.06
C GLY A 116 7.34 -2.22 6.67
N ASN A 117 7.93 -2.71 5.57
CA ASN A 117 7.58 -2.26 4.23
C ASN A 117 6.27 -2.86 3.70
N LEU A 118 5.73 -3.91 4.34
CA LEU A 118 4.52 -4.62 3.91
C LEU A 118 3.23 -3.83 4.12
N PHE A 119 3.26 -2.83 4.98
CA PHE A 119 2.07 -2.13 5.47
C PHE A 119 2.12 -0.66 5.08
N ASN A 120 0.98 -0.14 4.63
CA ASN A 120 0.81 1.31 4.50
C ASN A 120 0.65 1.98 5.88
N SER A 121 0.75 3.30 5.91
CA SER A 121 0.73 4.10 7.14
C SER A 121 -0.52 3.84 8.01
N ARG A 122 -1.69 3.70 7.38
CA ARG A 122 -2.95 3.41 8.09
C ARG A 122 -2.94 2.02 8.73
N GLN A 123 -2.45 1.00 8.02
CA GLN A 123 -2.31 -0.36 8.55
C GLN A 123 -1.32 -0.40 9.72
N LYS A 124 -0.17 0.27 9.59
CA LYS A 124 0.81 0.41 10.67
C LYS A 124 0.19 1.04 11.93
N LEU A 125 -0.52 2.15 11.75
CA LEU A 125 -1.18 2.84 12.87
C LEU A 125 -2.21 1.94 13.57
N ALA A 126 -2.99 1.18 12.80
CA ALA A 126 -3.96 0.24 13.34
C ALA A 126 -3.26 -0.87 14.18
N LEU A 127 -2.23 -1.51 13.61
CA LEU A 127 -1.48 -2.57 14.29
C LEU A 127 -0.88 -2.08 15.60
N ILE A 128 -0.18 -0.94 15.59
CA ILE A 128 0.39 -0.33 16.80
C ILE A 128 -0.71 -0.03 17.83
N THR A 129 -1.86 0.46 17.38
CA THR A 129 -2.95 0.83 18.29
C THR A 129 -3.56 -0.37 19.00
N PHE A 130 -3.59 -1.54 18.38
CA PHE A 130 -4.08 -2.76 19.04
C PHE A 130 -3.07 -3.38 19.99
N VAL A 131 -1.77 -3.25 19.73
CA VAL A 131 -0.71 -3.79 20.61
C VAL A 131 -0.57 -3.00 21.92
N VAL A 132 -0.91 -1.71 21.90
CA VAL A 132 -0.73 -0.79 23.05
C VAL A 132 -1.99 -0.68 23.91
N ARG A 133 -3.12 -1.23 23.44
CA ARG A 133 -4.42 -1.11 24.11
C ARG A 133 -4.67 -2.20 25.14
#